data_AF-A0A7R9TCC6-F1
#
_entry.id   AF-A0A7R9TCC6-F1
#
_cell.length_a   1.000
_cell.length_b   1.000
_cell.length_c   1.000
_cell.angle_alpha   90.00
_cell.angle_beta   90.00
_cell.angle_gamma   90.00
#
_symmetry.space_group_name_H-M   'P 1'
#
loop_
_entity.id
_entity.type
_entity.pdbx_description
1 polymer ?
#
loop_
_entity_poly.entity_id
_entity_poly.type
_entity_poly.pdbx_seq_one_letter_code
_entity_poly.pdbx_strand_id
1 'polypeptide(L)'
;RALATHQPRLSLRHGTSEGSATDPSPAASAGRALYRRRATMSRLALLMAATGARKMLQDDSMIPLGSTTALVCEASDAGDNMALVADGLSGDTDWPHGHLKPIVTVGETDPNTGVTITGVPDGMGPYLLDEDTVRLVFQSESYGPLTAYETYTYTVNDGVKFTGSHLYGVDMDRSKLGEFMSNDVPASDMIKQAVNMIETVYNANGELVVKRNPDGPTTTGAFDSAVDVAGNYVLEAMPTEADWHYMSMCSSHMAPKHQWGEGMGFVDDVYLTVEEWTNYDPNATAFIGLPMHAVDVATKTAYTT
;
A
#
# COMPACT_ATOMS: atom_id res chain seq x y z
N ARG A 1 46.44 -21.72 -15.31
CA ARG A 1 45.79 -20.60 -16.03
C ARG A 1 44.69 -20.07 -15.13
N ALA A 2 44.99 -19.01 -14.39
CA ALA A 2 44.09 -18.38 -13.42
C ALA A 2 43.25 -17.31 -14.16
N LEU A 3 41.95 -17.29 -13.90
CA LEU A 3 41.02 -16.28 -14.40
C LEU A 3 40.85 -15.21 -13.32
N ALA A 4 41.18 -13.98 -13.69
CA ALA A 4 41.05 -12.79 -12.85
C ALA A 4 39.66 -12.17 -13.01
N THR A 5 39.04 -11.86 -11.87
CA THR A 5 37.80 -11.10 -11.73
C THR A 5 38.08 -9.60 -11.78
N HIS A 6 37.32 -8.85 -12.57
CA HIS A 6 37.32 -7.38 -12.57
C HIS A 6 36.03 -6.86 -11.92
N GLN A 7 36.18 -6.14 -10.81
CA GLN A 7 35.21 -5.16 -10.31
C GLN A 7 35.86 -3.78 -10.34
N PRO A 8 35.21 -2.71 -10.83
CA PRO A 8 35.69 -1.35 -10.64
C PRO A 8 35.14 -0.75 -9.34
N ARG A 9 36.06 -0.28 -8.48
CA ARG A 9 35.79 0.68 -7.40
C ARG A 9 35.93 2.10 -7.97
N LEU A 10 34.91 2.94 -7.86
CA LEU A 10 35.03 4.39 -8.06
C LEU A 10 35.36 5.07 -6.71
N SER A 11 36.47 5.81 -6.68
CA SER A 11 36.87 6.66 -5.55
C SER A 11 36.56 8.12 -5.84
N LEU A 12 35.83 8.78 -4.95
CA LEU A 12 35.63 10.24 -4.94
C LEU A 12 36.89 10.95 -4.44
N ARG A 13 37.40 11.93 -5.19
CA ARG A 13 38.44 12.88 -4.74
C ARG A 13 37.81 14.25 -4.53
N HIS A 14 38.08 14.84 -3.36
CA HIS A 14 37.87 16.25 -3.08
C HIS A 14 38.91 17.13 -3.78
N GLY A 15 38.48 18.28 -4.29
CA GLY A 15 39.34 19.37 -4.76
C GLY A 15 38.70 20.72 -4.45
N THR A 16 39.40 21.51 -3.64
CA THR A 16 39.11 22.91 -3.30
C THR A 16 39.93 23.84 -4.19
N SER A 17 39.34 24.93 -4.69
CA SER A 17 40.12 26.13 -5.06
C SER A 17 39.25 27.39 -5.05
N GLU A 18 39.70 28.38 -4.29
CA GLU A 18 39.20 29.76 -4.20
C GLU A 18 39.62 30.63 -5.39
N GLY A 19 38.87 31.70 -5.65
CA GLY A 19 39.22 32.78 -6.59
C GLY A 19 38.27 33.98 -6.50
N SER A 20 38.64 34.98 -5.68
CA SER A 20 38.13 36.37 -5.57
C SER A 20 38.55 37.24 -6.77
N ALA A 21 38.11 38.46 -7.10
CA ALA A 21 37.07 39.46 -6.75
C ALA A 21 37.21 40.57 -7.86
N THR A 22 36.18 41.36 -8.23
CA THR A 22 35.93 42.82 -7.94
C THR A 22 35.21 43.37 -9.19
N ASP A 23 34.17 44.23 -9.22
CA ASP A 23 33.98 45.56 -8.58
C ASP A 23 32.49 46.06 -8.78
N PRO A 24 32.00 47.23 -8.31
CA PRO A 24 30.88 47.29 -7.34
C PRO A 24 29.72 48.30 -7.59
N SER A 25 28.61 48.09 -6.82
CA SER A 25 27.63 49.05 -6.22
C SER A 25 26.62 49.86 -7.07
N PRO A 26 25.57 50.48 -6.47
CA PRO A 26 24.78 50.14 -5.26
C PRO A 26 23.25 50.36 -5.40
N ALA A 27 22.41 49.61 -4.66
CA ALA A 27 21.23 50.16 -3.97
C ALA A 27 20.51 49.11 -3.08
N ALA A 28 20.09 49.59 -1.91
CA ALA A 28 19.04 49.08 -1.03
C ALA A 28 19.38 47.89 -0.09
N SER A 29 20.12 48.27 0.95
CA SER A 29 20.02 47.74 2.32
C SER A 29 18.58 47.65 2.86
N ALA A 30 18.18 46.50 3.38
CA ALA A 30 17.43 46.36 4.64
C ALA A 30 17.16 44.89 4.98
N GLY A 31 17.57 44.46 6.19
CA GLY A 31 16.77 43.53 6.99
C GLY A 31 17.13 42.04 6.97
N ARG A 32 18.25 41.65 7.59
CA ARG A 32 18.31 40.37 8.34
C ARG A 32 17.56 40.56 9.65
N ALA A 33 16.37 39.98 9.78
CA ALA A 33 15.69 39.79 11.06
C ALA A 33 14.72 38.58 11.00
N LEU A 34 15.03 37.58 11.82
CA LEU A 34 14.12 36.61 12.46
C LEU A 34 12.77 36.31 11.78
N TYR A 35 12.70 35.19 11.06
CA TYR A 35 11.43 34.53 10.76
C TYR A 35 11.04 33.60 11.93
N ARG A 36 10.52 34.18 13.02
CA ARG A 36 9.58 33.48 13.91
C ARG A 36 8.20 34.03 13.60
N ARG A 37 7.51 33.44 12.63
CA ARG A 37 6.05 33.59 12.52
C ARG A 37 5.42 32.33 13.09
N ARG A 38 4.86 32.45 14.30
CA ARG A 38 3.79 31.56 14.75
C ARG A 38 2.71 31.63 13.67
N ALA A 39 2.49 30.53 12.96
CA ALA A 39 1.30 30.36 12.15
C ALA A 39 0.12 30.35 13.12
N THR A 40 -0.65 31.42 13.12
CA THR A 40 -1.96 31.45 13.76
C THR A 40 -2.83 30.50 12.95
N MET A 41 -2.96 29.25 13.41
CA MET A 41 -3.96 28.33 12.88
C MET A 41 -5.33 29.02 13.03
N SER A 42 -6.00 29.20 11.90
CA SER A 42 -7.42 29.59 11.88
C SER A 42 -8.19 28.61 12.76
N ARG A 43 -9.14 29.11 13.56
CA ARG A 43 -10.04 28.28 14.37
C ARG A 43 -10.79 27.23 13.54
N LEU A 44 -10.85 27.37 12.22
CA LEU A 44 -11.42 26.40 11.29
C LEU A 44 -10.50 25.18 11.05
N ALA A 45 -9.17 25.36 11.07
CA ALA A 45 -8.19 24.26 10.97
C ALA A 45 -8.08 23.47 12.29
N LEU A 46 -8.25 24.16 13.43
CA LEU A 46 -8.27 23.50 14.75
C LEU A 46 -9.59 22.75 15.01
N LEU A 47 -10.69 23.13 14.34
CA LEU A 47 -11.96 22.41 14.42
C LEU A 47 -11.98 21.14 13.55
N MET A 48 -11.17 21.08 12.50
CA MET A 48 -11.01 19.90 11.62
C MET A 48 -10.16 18.79 12.26
N ALA A 49 -9.31 19.12 13.23
CA ALA A 49 -8.45 18.17 13.95
C ALA A 49 -9.12 17.52 15.18
N ALA A 50 -10.36 17.91 15.51
CA ALA A 50 -11.01 17.55 16.77
C ALA A 50 -12.18 16.54 16.61
N THR A 51 -12.42 16.00 15.42
CA THR A 51 -13.55 15.07 15.18
C THR A 51 -13.14 13.90 14.31
N GLY A 52 -12.73 12.80 14.96
CA GLY A 52 -12.79 11.42 14.45
C GLY A 52 -11.87 11.08 13.29
N ALA A 53 -11.38 9.84 13.27
CA ALA A 53 -10.81 9.23 12.08
C ALA A 53 -11.68 9.58 10.87
N ARG A 54 -11.12 10.30 9.90
CA ARG A 54 -11.81 10.50 8.63
C ARG A 54 -11.72 9.16 7.93
N LYS A 55 -12.81 8.39 8.00
CA LYS A 55 -13.12 7.33 7.03
C LYS A 55 -12.61 7.75 5.66
N MET A 56 -11.83 6.91 4.97
CA MET A 56 -11.75 7.04 3.52
C MET A 56 -13.16 6.84 2.97
N LEU A 57 -13.86 7.97 2.82
CA LEU A 57 -15.11 8.19 2.09
C LEU A 57 -16.11 7.04 2.21
N GLN A 58 -16.89 7.04 3.29
CA GLN A 58 -18.24 6.49 3.25
C GLN A 58 -19.10 7.50 2.47
N ASP A 59 -18.93 7.53 1.15
CA ASP A 59 -19.92 8.12 0.27
C ASP A 59 -21.05 7.09 0.14
N ASP A 60 -22.29 7.51 0.38
CA ASP A 60 -23.48 6.67 0.24
C ASP A 60 -23.73 6.24 -1.23
N SER A 61 -22.91 6.72 -2.18
CA SER A 61 -22.83 6.24 -3.56
C SER A 61 -21.61 5.35 -3.78
N MET A 62 -21.78 4.04 -3.62
CA MET A 62 -20.76 3.06 -4.02
C MET A 62 -20.41 3.24 -5.49
N ILE A 63 -19.13 3.46 -5.80
CA ILE A 63 -18.61 3.42 -7.17
C ILE A 63 -18.40 1.95 -7.56
N PRO A 64 -19.07 1.42 -8.60
CA PRO A 64 -18.91 0.02 -8.98
C PRO A 64 -17.48 -0.29 -9.44
N LEU A 65 -16.98 -1.48 -9.09
CA LEU A 65 -15.67 -1.98 -9.48
C LEU A 65 -15.41 -1.90 -10.99
N GLY A 66 -14.28 -1.28 -11.36
CA GLY A 66 -13.82 -1.09 -12.73
C GLY A 66 -14.67 -0.14 -13.57
N SER A 67 -15.53 0.67 -12.95
CA SER A 67 -16.38 1.62 -13.68
C SER A 67 -15.65 2.93 -14.00
N THR A 68 -14.59 3.26 -13.25
CA THR A 68 -13.78 4.46 -13.48
C THR A 68 -13.02 4.33 -14.79
N THR A 69 -13.16 5.32 -15.68
CA THR A 69 -12.38 5.41 -16.93
C THR A 69 -11.39 6.58 -16.92
N ALA A 70 -11.51 7.49 -15.94
CA ALA A 70 -10.60 8.62 -15.79
C ALA A 70 -9.20 8.15 -15.38
N LEU A 71 -8.18 8.78 -15.95
CA LEU A 71 -6.77 8.53 -15.68
C LEU A 71 -6.21 9.69 -14.86
N VAL A 72 -6.29 9.59 -13.53
CA VAL A 72 -5.63 10.59 -12.67
C VAL A 72 -4.14 10.29 -12.65
N CYS A 73 -3.35 11.27 -13.05
CA CYS A 73 -1.91 11.12 -13.18
C CYS A 73 -1.25 11.19 -11.82
N GLU A 74 -0.31 10.26 -11.63
CA GLU A 74 0.91 10.33 -10.83
C GLU A 74 0.89 11.04 -9.47
N ALA A 75 1.48 10.37 -8.48
CA ALA A 75 1.81 11.00 -7.21
C ALA A 75 2.66 12.26 -7.44
N SER A 76 2.06 13.44 -7.25
CA SER A 76 2.68 14.78 -7.15
C SER A 76 2.58 15.73 -8.36
N ASP A 77 2.02 15.35 -9.50
CA ASP A 77 1.94 16.27 -10.68
C ASP A 77 1.09 17.53 -10.41
N ALA A 78 0.02 17.36 -9.65
CA ALA A 78 -0.78 18.50 -9.18
C ALA A 78 -0.10 19.24 -8.02
N GLY A 79 0.86 18.61 -7.32
CA GLY A 79 1.41 19.10 -6.06
C GLY A 79 0.32 19.57 -5.09
N ASP A 80 0.44 20.82 -4.63
CA ASP A 80 -0.58 21.48 -3.79
C ASP A 80 -1.64 22.27 -4.60
N ASN A 81 -1.58 22.23 -5.93
CA ASN A 81 -2.47 23.01 -6.79
C ASN A 81 -3.79 22.28 -7.06
N MET A 82 -4.74 22.48 -6.15
CA MET A 82 -6.09 21.90 -6.23
C MET A 82 -6.86 22.25 -7.52
N ALA A 83 -6.48 23.29 -8.27
CA ALA A 83 -7.12 23.61 -9.55
C ALA A 83 -6.79 22.60 -10.66
N LEU A 84 -5.74 21.80 -10.49
CA LEU A 84 -5.36 20.71 -11.39
C LEU A 84 -5.98 19.36 -11.00
N VAL A 85 -6.62 19.29 -9.82
CA VAL A 85 -7.30 18.10 -9.32
C VAL A 85 -8.79 18.27 -9.57
N ALA A 86 -9.30 17.62 -10.61
CA ALA A 86 -10.73 17.58 -10.92
C ALA A 86 -11.25 16.14 -10.77
N ASP A 87 -12.26 15.97 -9.92
CA ASP A 87 -12.86 14.66 -9.68
C ASP A 87 -13.51 14.10 -10.95
N GLY A 88 -13.35 12.79 -11.17
CA GLY A 88 -13.87 12.09 -12.34
C GLY A 88 -13.26 12.48 -13.69
N LEU A 89 -12.18 13.28 -13.73
CA LEU A 89 -11.50 13.68 -14.96
C LEU A 89 -10.06 13.17 -15.01
N SER A 90 -9.60 12.86 -16.22
CA SER A 90 -8.19 12.52 -16.45
C SER A 90 -7.28 13.73 -16.27
N GLY A 91 -6.06 13.49 -15.80
CA GLY A 91 -4.94 14.43 -15.87
C GLY A 91 -4.26 14.43 -17.24
N ASP A 92 -2.94 14.64 -17.27
CA ASP A 92 -2.13 14.55 -18.48
C ASP A 92 -1.92 13.09 -18.93
N THR A 93 -2.51 12.72 -20.07
CA THR A 93 -2.46 11.34 -20.57
C THR A 93 -1.44 11.13 -21.69
N ASP A 94 -0.54 12.09 -21.93
CA ASP A 94 0.54 12.01 -22.94
C ASP A 94 1.71 11.13 -22.45
N TRP A 95 1.40 9.87 -22.12
CA TRP A 95 2.37 8.92 -21.58
C TRP A 95 3.42 8.53 -22.63
N PRO A 96 4.73 8.54 -22.28
CA PRO A 96 5.81 8.23 -23.22
C PRO A 96 5.82 6.77 -23.71
N HIS A 97 5.08 5.89 -23.03
CA HIS A 97 5.08 4.44 -23.28
C HIS A 97 3.74 3.89 -23.79
N GLY A 98 2.80 4.77 -24.16
CA GLY A 98 1.53 4.39 -24.78
C GLY A 98 0.32 4.65 -23.90
N HIS A 99 -0.87 4.40 -24.45
CA HIS A 99 -2.13 4.64 -23.76
C HIS A 99 -2.33 3.69 -22.58
N LEU A 100 -2.83 4.22 -21.48
CA LEU A 100 -3.20 3.45 -20.29
C LEU A 100 -4.73 3.36 -20.20
N LYS A 101 -5.23 2.29 -19.58
CA LYS A 101 -6.63 2.16 -19.16
C LYS A 101 -6.65 1.67 -17.70
N PRO A 102 -7.48 2.25 -16.82
CA PRO A 102 -7.60 1.77 -15.46
C PRO A 102 -8.30 0.41 -15.45
N ILE A 103 -7.87 -0.49 -14.55
CA ILE A 103 -8.55 -1.76 -14.27
C ILE A 103 -9.45 -1.59 -13.06
N VAL A 104 -8.89 -1.09 -11.96
CA VAL A 104 -9.61 -0.75 -10.72
C VAL A 104 -9.01 0.50 -10.10
N THR A 105 -9.80 1.23 -9.33
CA THR A 105 -9.35 2.41 -8.58
C THR A 105 -9.75 2.32 -7.11
N VAL A 106 -9.04 3.09 -6.27
CA VAL A 106 -9.30 3.14 -4.83
C VAL A 106 -10.68 3.76 -4.58
N GLY A 107 -11.48 3.12 -3.72
CA GLY A 107 -12.85 3.50 -3.40
C GLY A 107 -13.90 2.73 -4.21
N GLU A 108 -13.51 2.05 -5.29
CA GLU A 108 -14.44 1.18 -6.01
C GLU A 108 -14.80 -0.06 -5.21
N THR A 109 -16.04 -0.51 -5.34
CA THR A 109 -16.57 -1.68 -4.62
C THR A 109 -17.21 -2.66 -5.57
N ASP A 110 -16.90 -3.95 -5.38
CA ASP A 110 -17.64 -5.02 -6.04
C ASP A 110 -19.03 -5.16 -5.39
N PRO A 111 -20.13 -4.89 -6.12
CA PRO A 111 -21.47 -4.97 -5.56
C PRO A 111 -21.89 -6.40 -5.18
N ASN A 112 -21.23 -7.43 -5.70
CA ASN A 112 -21.56 -8.83 -5.45
C ASN A 112 -20.87 -9.38 -4.20
N THR A 113 -19.60 -9.02 -4.00
CA THR A 113 -18.79 -9.51 -2.86
C THR A 113 -18.69 -8.52 -1.72
N GLY A 114 -18.97 -7.23 -1.97
CA GLY A 114 -18.81 -6.15 -1.00
C GLY A 114 -17.35 -5.76 -0.76
N VAL A 115 -16.40 -6.28 -1.55
CA VAL A 115 -14.98 -5.91 -1.43
C VAL A 115 -14.76 -4.52 -2.00
N THR A 116 -14.36 -3.60 -1.13
CA THR A 116 -13.94 -2.24 -1.51
C THR A 116 -12.42 -2.17 -1.64
N ILE A 117 -11.94 -1.64 -2.76
CA ILE A 117 -10.51 -1.40 -2.99
C ILE A 117 -10.07 -0.20 -2.14
N THR A 118 -9.06 -0.41 -1.31
CA THR A 118 -8.56 0.56 -0.33
C THR A 118 -7.05 0.55 -0.30
N GLY A 119 -6.43 1.64 0.16
CA GLY A 119 -4.98 1.82 0.06
C GLY A 119 -4.52 2.00 -1.40
N VAL A 120 -3.29 2.46 -1.58
CA VAL A 120 -2.72 2.70 -2.91
C VAL A 120 -2.27 1.36 -3.50
N PRO A 121 -2.75 0.92 -4.68
CA PRO A 121 -2.26 -0.33 -5.29
C PRO A 121 -0.74 -0.28 -5.52
N ASP A 122 -0.03 -1.30 -5.06
CA ASP A 122 1.43 -1.41 -5.20
C ASP A 122 1.79 -2.72 -5.93
N GLY A 123 2.67 -3.54 -5.35
CA GLY A 123 3.10 -4.82 -5.87
C GLY A 123 1.92 -5.67 -6.36
N MET A 124 2.12 -6.29 -7.52
CA MET A 124 1.09 -7.04 -8.23
C MET A 124 1.66 -8.28 -8.93
N GLY A 125 0.79 -9.27 -9.15
CA GLY A 125 1.11 -10.51 -9.81
C GLY A 125 -0.11 -11.14 -10.47
N PRO A 126 -0.27 -11.01 -11.79
CA PRO A 126 -1.35 -11.67 -12.51
C PRO A 126 -1.03 -13.15 -12.77
N TYR A 127 -2.05 -14.01 -12.72
CA TYR A 127 -1.94 -15.42 -13.12
C TYR A 127 -3.24 -15.94 -13.74
N LEU A 128 -3.14 -17.07 -14.45
CA LEU A 128 -4.33 -17.78 -14.94
C LEU A 128 -4.96 -18.57 -13.79
N LEU A 129 -6.15 -18.14 -13.36
CA LEU A 129 -6.91 -18.85 -12.34
C LEU A 129 -7.53 -20.13 -12.93
N ASP A 130 -8.01 -20.04 -14.17
CA ASP A 130 -8.53 -21.12 -14.99
C ASP A 130 -8.35 -20.79 -16.48
N GLU A 131 -8.94 -21.58 -17.39
CA GLU A 131 -8.79 -21.38 -18.84
C GLU A 131 -9.36 -20.03 -19.34
N ASP A 132 -10.38 -19.51 -18.64
CA ASP A 132 -11.19 -18.35 -19.03
C ASP A 132 -11.02 -17.14 -18.08
N THR A 133 -10.24 -17.28 -17.01
CA THR A 133 -10.11 -16.27 -15.95
C THR A 133 -8.65 -15.94 -15.67
N VAL A 134 -8.31 -14.66 -15.77
CA VAL A 134 -7.07 -14.10 -15.23
C VAL A 134 -7.40 -13.48 -13.88
N ARG A 135 -6.65 -13.84 -12.83
CA ARG A 135 -6.67 -13.10 -11.57
C ARG A 135 -5.50 -12.14 -11.52
N LEU A 136 -5.79 -10.86 -11.33
CA LEU A 136 -4.81 -9.87 -10.89
C LEU A 136 -4.77 -9.87 -9.36
N VAL A 137 -3.68 -10.35 -8.78
CA VAL A 137 -3.42 -10.16 -7.35
C VAL A 137 -2.61 -8.90 -7.18
N PHE A 138 -2.98 -8.05 -6.23
CA PHE A 138 -2.19 -6.89 -5.86
C PHE A 138 -2.40 -6.58 -4.39
N GLN A 139 -1.33 -6.10 -3.76
CA GLN A 139 -1.44 -5.51 -2.42
C GLN A 139 -1.74 -4.03 -2.52
N SER A 140 -2.29 -3.48 -1.44
CA SER A 140 -2.40 -2.06 -1.26
C SER A 140 -1.44 -1.55 -0.19
N GLU A 141 -0.82 -0.42 -0.47
CA GLU A 141 -0.09 0.37 0.50
C GLU A 141 -1.08 1.19 1.34
N SER A 142 -1.05 0.98 2.65
CA SER A 142 -1.75 1.82 3.62
C SER A 142 -0.97 1.92 4.92
N TYR A 143 -0.91 3.14 5.45
CA TYR A 143 -0.28 3.44 6.74
C TYR A 143 -1.27 3.29 7.90
N GLY A 144 -2.50 2.87 7.62
CA GLY A 144 -3.53 2.59 8.62
C GLY A 144 -3.69 3.72 9.65
N PRO A 145 -3.70 3.41 10.95
CA PRO A 145 -3.89 4.41 12.00
C PRO A 145 -2.81 5.51 12.08
N LEU A 146 -1.65 5.34 11.42
CA LEU A 146 -0.54 6.30 11.49
C LEU A 146 -0.80 7.61 10.74
N THR A 147 -1.59 7.59 9.66
CA THR A 147 -1.86 8.78 8.82
C THR A 147 -3.29 9.30 8.93
N ALA A 148 -4.01 8.92 9.98
CA ALA A 148 -5.40 9.27 10.30
C ALA A 148 -6.50 8.71 9.38
N TYR A 149 -6.14 7.91 8.36
CA TYR A 149 -7.07 7.28 7.43
C TYR A 149 -6.98 5.75 7.57
N GLU A 150 -7.81 5.18 8.45
CA GLU A 150 -8.03 3.74 8.47
C GLU A 150 -8.81 3.31 7.24
N THR A 151 -8.39 2.18 6.68
CA THR A 151 -9.04 1.55 5.54
C THR A 151 -10.21 0.69 6.02
N TYR A 152 -11.10 0.31 5.08
CA TYR A 152 -12.21 -0.58 5.39
C TYR A 152 -11.72 -1.89 5.99
N THR A 153 -12.39 -2.37 7.05
CA THR A 153 -11.96 -3.62 7.67
C THR A 153 -12.32 -4.82 6.82
N TYR A 154 -11.50 -5.87 6.86
CA TYR A 154 -11.88 -7.21 6.43
C TYR A 154 -11.72 -8.21 7.59
N THR A 155 -12.41 -9.34 7.48
CA THR A 155 -12.43 -10.37 8.54
C THR A 155 -11.62 -11.58 8.10
N VAL A 156 -10.79 -12.06 9.02
CA VAL A 156 -10.00 -13.29 8.90
C VAL A 156 -10.26 -14.19 10.11
N ASN A 157 -9.82 -15.46 10.03
CA ASN A 157 -9.84 -16.41 11.15
C ASN A 157 -11.21 -16.47 11.87
N ASP A 158 -12.31 -16.41 11.11
CA ASP A 158 -13.69 -16.44 11.61
C ASP A 158 -14.02 -15.37 12.68
N GLY A 159 -13.50 -14.15 12.52
CA GLY A 159 -14.01 -13.00 13.27
C GLY A 159 -13.00 -11.95 13.70
N VAL A 160 -11.72 -12.14 13.38
CA VAL A 160 -10.66 -11.15 13.63
C VAL A 160 -10.68 -10.11 12.52
N LYS A 161 -10.69 -8.83 12.87
CA LYS A 161 -10.74 -7.74 11.90
C LYS A 161 -9.37 -7.12 11.70
N PHE A 162 -9.02 -6.91 10.43
CA PHE A 162 -7.85 -6.17 10.00
C PHE A 162 -8.26 -4.90 9.25
N THR A 163 -7.52 -3.81 9.48
CA THR A 163 -7.47 -2.59 8.63
C THR A 163 -6.03 -2.42 8.13
N GLY A 164 -5.71 -1.27 7.53
CA GLY A 164 -4.41 -0.97 6.95
C GLY A 164 -4.28 -1.53 5.53
N SER A 165 -3.15 -2.16 5.24
CA SER A 165 -2.87 -2.74 3.92
C SER A 165 -3.67 -4.03 3.68
N HIS A 166 -4.08 -4.25 2.44
CA HIS A 166 -4.88 -5.41 2.03
C HIS A 166 -4.20 -6.15 0.89
N LEU A 167 -4.54 -7.43 0.72
CA LEU A 167 -4.20 -8.20 -0.47
C LEU A 167 -5.48 -8.54 -1.23
N TYR A 168 -5.60 -8.00 -2.44
CA TYR A 168 -6.76 -8.13 -3.31
C TYR A 168 -6.52 -9.13 -4.43
N GLY A 169 -7.60 -9.77 -4.87
CA GLY A 169 -7.66 -10.53 -6.12
C GLY A 169 -8.82 -10.00 -6.95
N VAL A 170 -8.56 -9.62 -8.20
CA VAL A 170 -9.58 -9.21 -9.17
C VAL A 170 -9.60 -10.22 -10.30
N ASP A 171 -10.73 -10.91 -10.46
CA ASP A 171 -10.94 -11.90 -11.50
C ASP A 171 -11.49 -11.22 -12.75
N MET A 172 -10.87 -11.50 -13.89
CA MET A 172 -11.22 -10.91 -15.17
C MET A 172 -11.43 -11.99 -16.23
N ASP A 173 -12.39 -11.78 -17.12
CA ASP A 173 -12.55 -12.56 -18.33
C ASP A 173 -11.32 -12.43 -19.22
N ARG A 174 -10.68 -13.57 -19.49
CA ARG A 174 -9.41 -13.63 -20.23
C ARG A 174 -9.55 -13.14 -21.67
N SER A 175 -10.66 -13.46 -22.34
CA SER A 175 -10.86 -13.06 -23.73
C SER A 175 -11.06 -11.54 -23.80
N LYS A 176 -11.91 -11.00 -22.93
CA LYS A 176 -12.17 -9.55 -22.87
C LYS A 176 -10.93 -8.77 -22.46
N LEU A 177 -10.12 -9.29 -21.53
CA LEU A 177 -8.84 -8.69 -21.17
C LEU A 177 -7.88 -8.59 -22.36
N GLY A 178 -7.85 -9.62 -23.23
CA GLY A 178 -7.04 -9.62 -24.45
C GLY A 178 -7.45 -8.56 -25.48
N GLU A 179 -8.70 -8.12 -25.45
CA GLU A 179 -9.25 -7.09 -26.35
C GLU A 179 -9.34 -5.70 -25.69
N PHE A 180 -9.07 -5.61 -24.38
CA PHE A 180 -9.39 -4.42 -23.57
C PHE A 180 -8.75 -3.13 -24.07
N MET A 181 -7.52 -3.20 -24.61
CA MET A 181 -6.81 -2.04 -25.16
C MET A 181 -7.30 -1.61 -26.55
N SER A 182 -8.18 -2.39 -27.18
CA SER A 182 -8.69 -2.15 -28.55
C SER A 182 -10.13 -1.64 -28.59
N ASN A 183 -10.72 -1.34 -27.43
CA ASN A 183 -12.09 -0.85 -27.31
C ASN A 183 -12.19 0.22 -26.20
N ASP A 184 -13.32 0.92 -26.16
CA ASP A 184 -13.58 2.00 -25.20
C ASP A 184 -14.47 1.57 -24.02
N VAL A 185 -14.68 0.25 -23.83
CA VAL A 185 -15.49 -0.21 -22.69
C VAL A 185 -14.70 -0.09 -21.37
N PRO A 186 -15.36 0.21 -20.25
CA PRO A 186 -14.76 0.21 -18.92
C PRO A 186 -14.33 -1.21 -18.51
N ALA A 187 -13.42 -1.31 -17.53
CA ALA A 187 -12.95 -2.59 -17.00
C ALA A 187 -14.07 -3.42 -16.36
N SER A 188 -15.14 -2.77 -15.89
CA SER A 188 -16.33 -3.42 -15.37
C SER A 188 -17.00 -4.41 -16.34
N ASP A 189 -16.75 -4.30 -17.67
CA ASP A 189 -17.24 -5.29 -18.63
C ASP A 189 -16.46 -6.61 -18.60
N MET A 190 -15.18 -6.57 -18.18
CA MET A 190 -14.33 -7.76 -18.07
C MET A 190 -14.20 -8.30 -16.65
N ILE A 191 -14.43 -7.50 -15.62
CA ILE A 191 -14.33 -7.94 -14.22
C ILE A 191 -15.49 -8.87 -13.85
N LYS A 192 -15.13 -10.03 -13.30
CA LYS A 192 -16.05 -11.04 -12.79
C LYS A 192 -16.35 -10.82 -11.30
N GLN A 193 -15.32 -10.54 -10.50
CA GLN A 193 -15.43 -10.29 -9.06
C GLN A 193 -14.12 -9.73 -8.46
N ALA A 194 -14.21 -9.17 -7.26
CA ALA A 194 -13.08 -8.95 -6.36
C ALA A 194 -13.19 -9.80 -5.08
N VAL A 195 -12.04 -10.24 -4.58
CA VAL A 195 -11.90 -11.02 -3.35
C VAL A 195 -10.79 -10.46 -2.47
N ASN A 196 -10.91 -10.62 -1.15
CA ASN A 196 -9.73 -10.59 -0.27
C ASN A 196 -8.95 -11.90 -0.47
N MET A 197 -7.63 -11.80 -0.59
CA MET A 197 -6.73 -12.95 -0.79
C MET A 197 -6.17 -13.50 0.53
N ILE A 198 -6.57 -12.92 1.65
CA ILE A 198 -6.23 -13.38 2.99
C ILE A 198 -7.54 -13.64 3.73
N GLU A 199 -7.80 -14.91 4.04
CA GLU A 199 -8.94 -15.36 4.84
C GLU A 199 -8.46 -16.00 6.16
N THR A 200 -7.26 -16.57 6.14
CA THR A 200 -6.61 -17.16 7.32
C THR A 200 -5.25 -16.52 7.55
N VAL A 201 -4.90 -16.23 8.81
CA VAL A 201 -3.61 -15.63 9.19
C VAL A 201 -2.98 -16.41 10.34
N TYR A 202 -1.75 -16.85 10.12
CA TYR A 202 -0.87 -17.40 11.15
C TYR A 202 0.27 -16.43 11.46
N ASN A 203 0.56 -16.27 12.75
CA ASN A 203 1.69 -15.49 13.21
C ASN A 203 3.02 -16.28 13.05
N ALA A 204 4.15 -15.65 13.33
CA ALA A 204 5.49 -16.24 13.19
C ALA A 204 5.74 -17.43 14.13
N ASN A 205 4.92 -17.60 15.18
CA ASN A 205 4.94 -18.78 16.04
C ASN A 205 4.10 -19.95 15.47
N GLY A 206 3.45 -19.78 14.32
CA GLY A 206 2.55 -20.76 13.73
C GLY A 206 1.19 -20.86 14.43
N GLU A 207 0.81 -19.83 15.17
CA GLU A 207 -0.47 -19.75 15.86
C GLU A 207 -1.47 -18.97 15.01
N LEU A 208 -2.73 -19.42 15.02
CA LEU A 208 -3.81 -18.67 14.39
C LEU A 208 -3.94 -17.31 15.08
N VAL A 209 -3.92 -16.23 14.30
CA VAL A 209 -4.09 -14.88 14.86
C VAL A 209 -5.49 -14.76 15.47
N VAL A 210 -5.56 -14.24 16.70
CA VAL A 210 -6.79 -14.01 17.46
C VAL A 210 -7.05 -12.52 17.64
N LYS A 211 -8.20 -12.16 18.19
CA LYS A 211 -8.48 -10.77 18.56
C LYS A 211 -7.49 -10.27 19.59
N ARG A 212 -7.10 -9.01 19.45
CA ARG A 212 -6.25 -8.33 20.41
C ARG A 212 -6.94 -8.23 21.77
N ASN A 213 -6.18 -8.47 22.84
CA ASN A 213 -6.61 -8.16 24.20
C ASN A 213 -6.62 -6.62 24.40
N PRO A 214 -7.77 -5.97 24.64
CA PRO A 214 -7.82 -4.52 24.80
C PRO A 214 -7.26 -4.04 26.14
N ASP A 215 -7.18 -4.93 27.14
CA ASP A 215 -6.84 -4.57 28.53
C ASP A 215 -5.40 -4.93 28.90
N GLY A 216 -4.59 -5.43 27.96
CA GLY A 216 -3.22 -5.85 28.22
C GLY A 216 -2.58 -6.64 27.08
N PRO A 217 -1.52 -7.42 27.37
CA PRO A 217 -0.82 -8.17 26.34
C PRO A 217 -1.70 -9.28 25.73
N THR A 218 -1.50 -9.53 24.45
CA THR A 218 -2.03 -10.70 23.73
C THR A 218 -0.92 -11.75 23.67
N THR A 219 -0.95 -12.74 24.55
CA THR A 219 0.17 -13.68 24.75
C THR A 219 0.10 -14.95 23.91
N THR A 220 -0.97 -15.14 23.14
CA THR A 220 -1.18 -16.27 22.23
C THR A 220 -1.93 -15.77 21.01
N GLY A 221 -1.48 -16.14 19.81
CA GLY A 221 -2.11 -15.73 18.55
C GLY A 221 -2.07 -14.21 18.32
N ALA A 222 -1.09 -13.50 18.87
CA ALA A 222 -0.94 -12.08 18.56
C ALA A 222 -0.54 -11.89 17.09
N PHE A 223 -0.95 -10.77 16.50
CA PHE A 223 -0.40 -10.36 15.21
C PHE A 223 0.96 -9.71 15.43
N ASP A 224 2.00 -10.45 15.06
CA ASP A 224 3.38 -10.18 15.46
C ASP A 224 3.90 -8.82 14.97
N SER A 225 3.40 -8.29 13.84
CA SER A 225 3.76 -6.94 13.37
C SER A 225 3.47 -5.87 14.43
N ALA A 226 2.47 -6.06 15.29
CA ALA A 226 1.98 -5.03 16.20
C ALA A 226 2.39 -5.21 17.67
N VAL A 227 3.10 -6.29 18.03
CA VAL A 227 3.41 -6.61 19.43
C VAL A 227 4.90 -6.85 19.72
N ASP A 228 5.28 -6.69 20.98
CA ASP A 228 6.55 -7.21 21.49
C ASP A 228 6.48 -8.72 21.79
N VAL A 229 7.62 -9.30 22.18
CA VAL A 229 7.74 -10.73 22.55
C VAL A 229 6.87 -11.14 23.75
N ALA A 230 6.36 -10.18 24.53
CA ALA A 230 5.46 -10.41 25.65
C ALA A 230 3.99 -10.17 25.28
N GLY A 231 3.70 -9.82 24.02
CA GLY A 231 2.35 -9.58 23.50
C GLY A 231 1.84 -8.16 23.74
N ASN A 232 2.65 -7.23 24.26
CA ASN A 232 2.24 -5.84 24.44
C ASN A 232 2.18 -5.15 23.08
N TYR A 233 1.17 -4.32 22.87
CA TYR A 233 1.09 -3.50 21.66
C TYR A 233 2.21 -2.46 21.61
N VAL A 234 2.90 -2.35 20.48
CA VAL A 234 4.12 -1.51 20.35
C VAL A 234 4.07 -0.46 19.25
N LEU A 235 2.95 -0.31 18.55
CA LEU A 235 2.81 0.72 17.51
C LEU A 235 2.30 2.03 18.09
N GLU A 236 2.68 3.16 17.47
CA GLU A 236 2.33 4.51 17.95
C GLU A 236 0.82 4.76 17.95
N ALA A 237 0.09 4.15 17.01
CA ALA A 237 -1.35 4.31 16.87
C ALA A 237 -2.06 2.96 16.86
N MET A 238 -3.23 2.91 17.51
CA MET A 238 -4.10 1.72 17.55
C MET A 238 -5.24 1.84 16.54
N PRO A 239 -5.65 0.74 15.90
CA PRO A 239 -6.84 0.74 15.05
C PRO A 239 -8.10 1.01 15.88
N THR A 240 -9.04 1.75 15.29
CA THR A 240 -10.29 2.17 15.94
C THR A 240 -11.44 1.18 15.75
N GLU A 241 -11.52 0.54 14.58
CA GLU A 241 -12.62 -0.38 14.23
C GLU A 241 -12.16 -1.84 14.02
N ALA A 242 -10.85 -2.09 14.05
CA ALA A 242 -10.23 -3.40 13.81
C ALA A 242 -9.46 -3.92 15.04
N ASP A 243 -9.20 -5.23 15.07
CA ASP A 243 -8.38 -5.85 16.11
C ASP A 243 -6.90 -5.55 15.88
N TRP A 244 -6.48 -5.62 14.61
CA TRP A 244 -5.11 -5.42 14.13
C TRP A 244 -5.10 -4.58 12.85
N HIS A 245 -3.91 -4.19 12.40
CA HIS A 245 -3.72 -3.64 11.08
C HIS A 245 -2.43 -4.18 10.47
N TYR A 246 -2.46 -4.45 9.16
CA TYR A 246 -1.22 -4.57 8.41
C TYR A 246 -0.65 -3.17 8.22
N MET A 247 0.66 -3.00 8.42
CA MET A 247 1.32 -1.75 8.07
C MET A 247 1.44 -1.60 6.55
N SER A 248 2.15 -0.57 6.07
CA SER A 248 2.32 -0.34 4.62
C SER A 248 2.93 -1.59 3.97
N MET A 249 2.14 -2.30 3.15
CA MET A 249 2.65 -3.37 2.29
C MET A 249 3.27 -2.73 1.05
N CYS A 250 4.54 -3.02 0.81
CA CYS A 250 5.27 -2.52 -0.35
C CYS A 250 6.16 -3.64 -0.88
N SER A 251 6.39 -3.67 -2.19
CA SER A 251 7.10 -4.76 -2.87
C SER A 251 6.40 -6.11 -2.76
N SER A 252 6.39 -6.85 -3.87
CA SER A 252 5.72 -8.13 -3.93
C SER A 252 6.38 -9.07 -4.90
N HIS A 253 6.13 -10.36 -4.73
CA HIS A 253 6.44 -11.35 -5.75
C HIS A 253 5.38 -12.44 -5.77
N MET A 254 4.68 -12.57 -6.89
CA MET A 254 3.89 -13.76 -7.19
C MET A 254 4.83 -14.84 -7.71
N ALA A 255 5.03 -15.89 -6.92
CA ALA A 255 5.82 -17.06 -7.27
C ALA A 255 4.87 -18.21 -7.65
N PRO A 256 4.77 -18.54 -8.95
CA PRO A 256 4.04 -19.73 -9.36
C PRO A 256 4.69 -21.00 -8.78
N LYS A 257 3.87 -22.02 -8.57
CA LYS A 257 4.34 -23.37 -8.29
C LYS A 257 5.41 -23.77 -9.31
N HIS A 258 6.50 -24.34 -8.82
CA HIS A 258 7.59 -24.86 -9.64
C HIS A 258 8.13 -23.82 -10.63
N GLN A 259 8.21 -22.54 -10.22
CA GLN A 259 8.57 -21.40 -11.08
C GLN A 259 9.83 -21.63 -11.94
N TRP A 260 10.79 -22.43 -11.45
CA TRP A 260 12.06 -22.69 -12.14
C TRP A 260 12.12 -24.06 -12.84
N GLY A 261 11.03 -24.81 -12.84
CA GLY A 261 10.89 -26.15 -13.41
C GLY A 261 10.36 -27.15 -12.38
N GLU A 262 9.94 -28.32 -12.86
CA GLU A 262 9.28 -29.34 -12.03
C GLU A 262 10.10 -29.68 -10.77
N GLY A 263 9.49 -29.51 -9.60
CA GLY A 263 10.14 -29.73 -8.30
C GLY A 263 11.16 -28.67 -7.87
N MET A 264 11.26 -27.53 -8.58
CA MET A 264 12.16 -26.41 -8.26
C MET A 264 11.39 -25.12 -7.94
N GLY A 265 11.53 -24.62 -6.72
CA GLY A 265 10.80 -23.47 -6.20
C GLY A 265 9.77 -23.86 -5.15
N PHE A 266 8.69 -23.09 -5.03
CA PHE A 266 7.57 -23.46 -4.17
C PHE A 266 6.74 -24.59 -4.79
N VAL A 267 6.20 -25.46 -3.94
CA VAL A 267 5.29 -26.55 -4.36
C VAL A 267 3.85 -26.10 -4.54
N ASP A 268 3.55 -24.87 -4.11
CA ASP A 268 2.28 -24.17 -4.20
C ASP A 268 2.50 -22.80 -4.85
N ASP A 269 1.42 -22.16 -5.30
CA ASP A 269 1.46 -20.76 -5.75
C ASP A 269 1.49 -19.85 -4.51
N VAL A 270 2.53 -19.02 -4.41
CA VAL A 270 2.76 -18.18 -3.24
C VAL A 270 2.84 -16.72 -3.66
N TYR A 271 2.08 -15.86 -3.00
CA TYR A 271 2.24 -14.42 -3.09
C TYR A 271 3.04 -13.92 -1.87
N LEU A 272 4.19 -13.31 -2.13
CA LEU A 272 5.04 -12.71 -1.11
C LEU A 272 4.81 -11.21 -1.07
N THR A 273 4.66 -10.64 0.11
CA THR A 273 4.59 -9.19 0.35
C THR A 273 5.29 -8.83 1.64
N VAL A 274 5.86 -7.62 1.73
CA VAL A 274 6.56 -7.16 2.94
C VAL A 274 5.90 -5.91 3.49
N GLU A 275 5.88 -5.78 4.81
CA GLU A 275 5.62 -4.50 5.45
C GLU A 275 6.88 -3.61 5.29
N GLU A 276 6.75 -2.34 4.92
CA GLU A 276 7.87 -1.43 4.65
C GLU A 276 7.96 -0.25 5.62
N TRP A 277 6.84 0.25 6.13
CA TRP A 277 6.83 1.45 6.98
C TRP A 277 5.98 1.31 8.22
N THR A 278 6.51 1.80 9.34
CA THR A 278 5.78 1.91 10.61
C THR A 278 6.37 2.93 11.56
N ASN A 279 5.58 3.30 12.57
CA ASN A 279 6.05 4.00 13.75
C ASN A 279 5.77 3.15 15.00
N TYR A 280 6.83 2.81 15.73
CA TYR A 280 6.73 2.21 17.04
C TYR A 280 6.50 3.27 18.11
N ASP A 281 5.84 2.90 19.21
CA ASP A 281 5.82 3.70 20.43
C ASP A 281 7.27 4.03 20.81
N PRO A 282 7.62 5.30 21.12
CA PRO A 282 8.98 5.69 21.49
C PRO A 282 9.56 4.93 22.71
N ASN A 283 8.70 4.30 23.52
CA ASN A 283 9.07 3.47 24.66
C ASN A 283 9.12 1.97 24.33
N ALA A 284 8.74 1.56 23.12
CA ALA A 284 8.89 0.19 22.66
C ALA A 284 10.40 -0.14 22.56
N THR A 285 10.80 -1.21 23.25
CA THR A 285 12.22 -1.61 23.34
C THR A 285 12.50 -2.99 22.76
N ALA A 286 11.46 -3.74 22.43
CA ALA A 286 11.54 -5.05 21.79
C ALA A 286 10.38 -5.18 20.80
N PHE A 287 10.70 -5.40 19.52
CA PHE A 287 9.73 -5.64 18.46
C PHE A 287 10.44 -6.42 17.35
N ILE A 288 9.67 -7.15 16.56
CA ILE A 288 10.23 -8.03 15.51
C ILE A 288 10.73 -7.29 14.28
N GLY A 289 10.32 -6.02 14.12
CA GLY A 289 10.54 -5.24 12.91
C GLY A 289 9.34 -5.35 11.97
N LEU A 290 9.63 -5.20 10.68
CA LEU A 290 8.65 -5.25 9.60
C LEU A 290 8.67 -6.66 8.99
N PRO A 291 7.61 -7.47 9.16
CA PRO A 291 7.63 -8.84 8.70
C PRO A 291 7.30 -8.96 7.20
N MET A 292 7.64 -10.13 6.66
CA MET A 292 7.12 -10.58 5.37
C MET A 292 5.89 -11.46 5.60
N HIS A 293 4.96 -11.46 4.65
CA HIS A 293 3.83 -12.37 4.61
C HIS A 293 3.92 -13.24 3.37
N ALA A 294 3.93 -14.55 3.57
CA ALA A 294 3.79 -15.54 2.52
C ALA A 294 2.34 -16.02 2.47
N VAL A 295 1.65 -15.73 1.37
CA VAL A 295 0.24 -16.08 1.18
C VAL A 295 0.14 -17.25 0.23
N ASP A 296 -0.37 -18.38 0.71
CA ASP A 296 -0.83 -19.48 -0.13
C ASP A 296 -2.08 -19.01 -0.89
N VAL A 297 -1.93 -18.90 -2.21
CA VAL A 297 -2.95 -18.32 -3.09
C VAL A 297 -4.19 -19.21 -3.20
N ALA A 298 -4.02 -20.53 -3.08
CA ALA A 298 -5.13 -21.48 -3.20
C ALA A 298 -5.99 -21.51 -1.94
N THR A 299 -5.35 -21.48 -0.77
CA THR A 299 -6.05 -21.54 0.52
C THR A 299 -6.31 -20.17 1.14
N LYS A 300 -5.78 -19.09 0.54
CA LYS A 300 -5.85 -17.72 1.06
C LYS A 300 -5.33 -17.61 2.50
N THR A 301 -4.28 -18.36 2.79
CA THR A 301 -3.66 -18.41 4.10
C THR A 301 -2.37 -17.64 4.10
N ALA A 302 -2.31 -16.58 4.90
CA ALA A 302 -1.10 -15.80 5.14
C ALA A 302 -0.32 -16.36 6.33
N TYR A 303 0.98 -16.53 6.14
CA TYR A 303 1.94 -16.86 7.18
C TYR A 303 2.90 -15.67 7.35
N THR A 304 2.98 -15.14 8.56
CA THR A 304 4.01 -14.16 8.93
C THR A 304 5.36 -14.87 9.03
N THR A 305 6.39 -14.31 8.39
CA THR A 305 7.75 -14.90 8.30
C THR A 305 8.84 -13.88 8.58
#